data_AF-A0A1V1NU73-F1
#
_entry.id   AF-A0A1V1NU73-F1
#
_cell.length_a   1.000
_cell.length_b   1.000
_cell.length_c   1.000
_cell.angle_alpha   90.00
_cell.angle_beta   90.00
_cell.angle_gamma   90.00
#
_symmetry.space_group_name_H-M   'P 1'
#
loop_
_entity.id
_entity.type
_entity.pdbx_description
1 polymer ?
#
loop_
_entity_poly.entity_id
_entity_poly.type
_entity_poly.pdbx_seq_one_letter_code
_entity_poly.pdbx_strand_id
1 'polypeptide(L)'
;HVGTLNMNGGSINFVMLSGDLNIDEIGGVAGDVIVTVKDGDVSIKNNDTGNVTIIAETGAVDVSLEADTLSIIANGDINIVEADDVVISEIVQNKAGGSITINAGGNVTLSESINLTQSGMVNITAGNDGTGTLTINSSITSETGAITLTAGSGMTFSEEASITTDASITLNAGDGDLTMGNDTIINAGSGAIDIDAGGTIGMGTVKTTGTDDLSIISTNGAVVDINDHPLDIQAPQAKLIIQAKTGIGALDTQVAFIDLTNTESGNIEIEEQDTLTISNISQTGSGTVTIQTIDGAIVIDSDGTALTSGTGTLTIQAGGETNAKLDLNDPIQTTGGGVSLITESGNLTLSSGIEITGSGNIVLKASEGAIQVNPELTGWLTDYTEGIEWALKNGRFAVDVDTGKISLDDQKVSLEEKADHFDPSLADQSIVLREAEGVYLQTTDGGIFMEAKTILDN
;
A
#
# COMPACT_ATOMS: atom_id res chain seq x y z
N HIS A 1 -47.89 -12.18 -10.27
CA HIS A 1 -47.13 -12.49 -11.50
C HIS A 1 -47.76 -11.81 -12.70
N VAL A 2 -46.97 -11.04 -13.42
CA VAL A 2 -47.28 -10.35 -14.67
C VAL A 2 -46.21 -10.78 -15.67
N GLY A 3 -46.61 -11.31 -16.83
CA GLY A 3 -45.64 -11.64 -17.88
C GLY A 3 -45.04 -10.37 -18.46
N THR A 4 -45.76 -9.73 -19.39
CA THR A 4 -45.35 -8.45 -19.97
C THR A 4 -46.34 -7.34 -19.64
N LEU A 5 -45.84 -6.19 -19.19
CA LEU A 5 -46.59 -4.94 -19.04
C LEU A 5 -46.08 -3.92 -20.07
N ASN A 6 -46.81 -3.74 -21.17
CA ASN A 6 -46.42 -2.78 -22.20
C ASN A 6 -46.89 -1.36 -21.87
N MET A 7 -45.94 -0.46 -21.71
CA MET A 7 -46.12 0.95 -21.38
C MET A 7 -45.79 1.83 -22.60
N ASN A 8 -46.44 2.99 -22.68
CA ASN A 8 -46.13 4.06 -23.64
C ASN A 8 -46.17 5.41 -22.89
N GLY A 9 -45.46 5.46 -21.76
CA GLY A 9 -45.52 6.52 -20.76
C GLY A 9 -46.52 6.27 -19.63
N GLY A 10 -46.49 7.14 -18.61
CA GLY A 10 -47.31 7.05 -17.40
C GLY A 10 -46.66 6.20 -16.29
N SER A 11 -47.02 6.48 -15.04
CA SER A 11 -46.43 5.81 -13.87
C SER A 11 -47.12 4.49 -13.55
N ILE A 12 -46.37 3.54 -13.02
CA ILE A 12 -46.86 2.28 -12.48
C ILE A 12 -46.96 2.43 -10.96
N ASN A 13 -48.11 2.05 -10.39
CA ASN A 13 -48.29 2.08 -8.95
C ASN A 13 -48.96 0.81 -8.44
N PHE A 14 -48.20 -0.05 -7.77
CA PHE A 14 -48.67 -1.24 -7.09
C PHE A 14 -48.57 -1.04 -5.58
N VAL A 15 -49.72 -0.95 -4.90
CA VAL A 15 -49.77 -0.63 -3.47
C VAL A 15 -50.38 -1.78 -2.69
N MET A 16 -49.76 -2.13 -1.55
CA MET A 16 -50.29 -3.08 -0.58
C MET A 16 -50.61 -4.46 -1.19
N LEU A 17 -49.72 -4.94 -2.05
CA LEU A 17 -49.83 -6.28 -2.58
C LEU A 17 -49.49 -7.32 -1.51
N SER A 18 -50.17 -8.46 -1.58
CA SER A 18 -49.81 -9.64 -0.79
C SER A 18 -49.30 -10.78 -1.66
N GLY A 19 -48.29 -11.47 -1.18
CA GLY A 19 -47.49 -12.44 -1.93
C GLY A 19 -46.50 -11.77 -2.89
N ASP A 20 -45.69 -12.61 -3.54
CA ASP A 20 -44.61 -12.16 -4.43
C ASP A 20 -45.14 -11.39 -5.65
N LEU A 21 -44.46 -10.27 -5.95
CA LEU A 21 -44.62 -9.55 -7.21
C LEU A 21 -43.51 -9.95 -8.16
N ASN A 22 -43.88 -10.70 -9.20
CA ASN A 22 -42.99 -11.02 -10.32
C ASN A 22 -43.51 -10.33 -11.58
N ILE A 23 -42.72 -9.44 -12.19
CA ILE A 23 -42.96 -8.84 -13.50
C ILE A 23 -41.82 -9.24 -14.43
N ASP A 24 -42.11 -10.11 -15.42
CA ASP A 24 -41.06 -10.66 -16.28
C ASP A 24 -40.50 -9.61 -17.26
N GLU A 25 -41.30 -8.61 -17.64
CA GLU A 25 -40.90 -7.50 -18.50
C GLU A 25 -41.88 -6.32 -18.38
N ILE A 26 -41.35 -5.12 -18.17
CA ILE A 26 -42.02 -3.86 -18.49
C ILE A 26 -41.44 -3.40 -19.83
N GLY A 27 -42.28 -3.45 -20.86
CA GLY A 27 -41.90 -3.11 -22.22
C GLY A 27 -42.23 -1.67 -22.57
N GLY A 28 -41.42 -1.03 -23.41
CA GLY A 28 -41.57 0.38 -23.75
C GLY A 28 -41.07 1.31 -22.65
N VAL A 29 -41.51 2.56 -22.66
CA VAL A 29 -41.11 3.59 -21.68
C VAL A 29 -42.16 3.67 -20.58
N ALA A 30 -41.76 3.50 -19.32
CA ALA A 30 -42.59 3.79 -18.16
C ALA A 30 -42.12 5.09 -17.47
N GLY A 31 -43.05 5.81 -16.82
CA GLY A 31 -42.69 6.90 -15.92
C GLY A 31 -42.15 6.36 -14.59
N ASP A 32 -42.53 6.99 -13.49
CA ASP A 32 -42.15 6.47 -12.17
C ASP A 32 -42.78 5.09 -11.89
N VAL A 33 -42.05 4.22 -11.19
CA VAL A 33 -42.55 2.94 -10.70
C VAL A 33 -42.54 2.93 -9.19
N ILE A 34 -43.73 2.78 -8.60
CA ILE A 34 -43.90 2.70 -7.15
C ILE A 34 -44.49 1.34 -6.82
N VAL A 35 -43.78 0.59 -5.97
CA VAL A 35 -44.17 -0.76 -5.56
C VAL A 35 -44.12 -0.86 -4.04
N THR A 36 -45.20 -1.38 -3.46
CA THR A 36 -45.27 -1.77 -2.05
C THR A 36 -45.87 -3.17 -1.93
N VAL A 37 -45.04 -4.12 -1.53
CA VAL A 37 -45.41 -5.51 -1.23
C VAL A 37 -45.30 -5.73 0.28
N LYS A 38 -46.41 -6.16 0.88
CA LYS A 38 -46.54 -6.36 2.33
C LYS A 38 -45.89 -7.66 2.78
N ASP A 39 -46.12 -8.73 2.04
CA ASP A 39 -45.55 -10.04 2.30
C ASP A 39 -45.10 -10.67 0.99
N GLY A 40 -43.82 -11.00 0.88
CA GLY A 40 -43.24 -11.62 -0.32
C GLY A 40 -42.16 -10.78 -0.99
N ASP A 41 -41.57 -11.39 -2.01
CA ASP A 41 -40.43 -10.82 -2.75
C ASP A 41 -40.89 -9.96 -3.92
N VAL A 42 -40.02 -9.04 -4.36
CA VAL A 42 -40.24 -8.22 -5.56
C VAL A 42 -39.19 -8.59 -6.61
N SER A 43 -39.64 -9.03 -7.78
CA SER A 43 -38.81 -9.16 -8.96
C SER A 43 -39.43 -8.45 -10.15
N ILE A 44 -38.65 -7.54 -10.74
CA ILE A 44 -39.08 -6.69 -11.86
C ILE A 44 -37.95 -6.63 -12.87
N LYS A 45 -38.30 -6.87 -14.14
CA LYS A 45 -37.41 -6.56 -15.26
C LYS A 45 -37.99 -5.42 -16.06
N ASN A 46 -37.20 -4.39 -16.29
CA ASN A 46 -37.57 -3.22 -17.05
C ASN A 46 -36.38 -2.75 -17.88
N ASN A 47 -36.69 -2.18 -19.05
CA ASN A 47 -35.69 -1.63 -19.96
C ASN A 47 -35.73 -0.10 -20.04
N ASP A 48 -36.73 0.59 -19.48
CA ASP A 48 -36.80 2.07 -19.49
C ASP A 48 -37.82 2.61 -18.46
N THR A 49 -37.33 3.22 -17.38
CA THR A 49 -38.11 3.88 -16.33
C THR A 49 -37.55 5.21 -15.87
N GLY A 50 -38.43 6.06 -15.34
CA GLY A 50 -38.02 7.19 -14.51
C GLY A 50 -37.60 6.74 -13.11
N ASN A 51 -38.11 7.40 -12.08
CA ASN A 51 -37.75 7.06 -10.69
C ASN A 51 -38.42 5.77 -10.23
N VAL A 52 -37.70 4.93 -9.51
CA VAL A 52 -38.24 3.67 -8.97
C VAL A 52 -38.17 3.67 -7.45
N THR A 53 -39.32 3.40 -6.82
CA THR A 53 -39.46 3.20 -5.38
C THR A 53 -40.02 1.80 -5.12
N ILE A 54 -39.29 0.97 -4.37
CA ILE A 54 -39.72 -0.39 -4.00
C ILE A 54 -39.68 -0.56 -2.49
N ILE A 55 -40.78 -1.01 -1.92
CA ILE A 55 -40.87 -1.42 -0.52
C ILE A 55 -41.33 -2.88 -0.47
N ALA A 56 -40.43 -3.77 -0.08
CA ALA A 56 -40.72 -5.17 0.23
C ALA A 56 -40.64 -5.36 1.75
N GLU A 57 -41.77 -5.19 2.46
CA GLU A 57 -41.80 -5.08 3.93
C GLU A 57 -41.20 -6.30 4.64
N THR A 58 -41.33 -7.50 4.06
CA THR A 58 -40.79 -8.75 4.64
C THR A 58 -39.86 -9.54 3.72
N GLY A 59 -39.78 -9.17 2.44
CA GLY A 59 -39.13 -9.96 1.39
C GLY A 59 -37.86 -9.32 0.82
N ALA A 60 -37.27 -10.03 -0.13
CA ALA A 60 -36.13 -9.62 -0.93
C ALA A 60 -36.56 -8.80 -2.16
N VAL A 61 -35.59 -8.12 -2.77
CA VAL A 61 -35.76 -7.36 -4.02
C VAL A 61 -34.71 -7.85 -5.02
N ASP A 62 -35.14 -8.31 -6.19
CA ASP A 62 -34.28 -8.77 -7.28
C ASP A 62 -34.75 -8.15 -8.61
N VAL A 63 -34.09 -7.07 -9.01
CA VAL A 63 -34.54 -6.22 -10.12
C VAL A 63 -33.47 -6.05 -11.18
N SER A 64 -33.92 -5.99 -12.43
CA SER A 64 -33.13 -5.56 -13.57
C SER A 64 -33.86 -4.38 -14.19
N LEU A 65 -33.35 -3.16 -14.04
CA LEU A 65 -34.05 -1.93 -14.37
C LEU A 65 -33.18 -1.04 -15.26
N GLU A 66 -33.82 0.00 -15.75
CA GLU A 66 -33.21 1.19 -16.35
C GLU A 66 -33.87 2.36 -15.65
N ALA A 67 -33.20 3.02 -14.70
CA ALA A 67 -33.85 3.94 -13.77
C ALA A 67 -32.97 5.13 -13.40
N ASP A 68 -33.52 6.34 -13.57
CA ASP A 68 -32.85 7.59 -13.17
C ASP A 68 -32.44 7.58 -11.69
N THR A 69 -33.37 7.17 -10.82
CA THR A 69 -33.17 7.11 -9.37
C THR A 69 -33.82 5.89 -8.74
N LEU A 70 -33.18 5.32 -7.72
CA LEU A 70 -33.68 4.20 -6.94
C LEU A 70 -33.85 4.57 -5.45
N SER A 71 -35.00 4.21 -4.88
CA SER A 71 -35.25 4.12 -3.44
C SER A 71 -35.80 2.72 -3.12
N ILE A 72 -35.06 1.93 -2.35
CA ILE A 72 -35.43 0.52 -2.09
C ILE A 72 -35.37 0.23 -0.59
N ILE A 73 -36.46 -0.31 -0.05
CA ILE A 73 -36.53 -0.84 1.31
C ILE A 73 -36.92 -2.31 1.22
N ALA A 74 -36.08 -3.19 1.76
CA ALA A 74 -36.32 -4.62 1.78
C ALA A 74 -36.04 -5.23 3.17
N ASN A 75 -36.62 -6.39 3.44
CA ASN A 75 -36.29 -7.23 4.60
C ASN A 75 -35.75 -8.60 4.15
N GLY A 76 -35.06 -8.59 3.01
CA GLY A 76 -34.35 -9.68 2.36
C GLY A 76 -33.21 -9.09 1.53
N ASP A 77 -32.47 -9.92 0.82
CA ASP A 77 -31.36 -9.43 0.00
C ASP A 77 -31.86 -8.45 -1.07
N ILE A 78 -31.03 -7.48 -1.44
CA ILE A 78 -31.32 -6.52 -2.51
C ILE A 78 -30.31 -6.74 -3.62
N ASN A 79 -30.80 -7.16 -4.79
CA ASN A 79 -30.01 -7.36 -5.99
C ASN A 79 -30.55 -6.42 -7.08
N ILE A 80 -29.69 -5.57 -7.60
CA ILE A 80 -30.00 -4.56 -8.61
C ILE A 80 -29.05 -4.77 -9.78
N VAL A 81 -29.62 -5.01 -10.95
CA VAL A 81 -28.96 -4.80 -12.23
C VAL A 81 -29.57 -3.55 -12.83
N GLU A 82 -28.73 -2.62 -13.21
CA GLU A 82 -29.10 -1.34 -13.79
C GLU A 82 -28.37 -1.20 -15.13
N ALA A 83 -29.03 -0.69 -16.16
CA ALA A 83 -28.53 -0.75 -17.53
C ALA A 83 -27.65 0.46 -17.91
N ASP A 84 -27.80 1.63 -17.30
CA ASP A 84 -26.97 2.81 -17.51
C ASP A 84 -26.53 3.52 -16.20
N ASP A 85 -26.77 4.82 -16.07
CA ASP A 85 -26.41 5.64 -14.93
C ASP A 85 -27.54 5.65 -13.89
N VAL A 86 -27.20 5.46 -12.61
CA VAL A 86 -28.20 5.45 -11.54
C VAL A 86 -27.81 6.27 -10.33
N VAL A 87 -28.79 6.99 -9.78
CA VAL A 87 -28.69 7.61 -8.45
C VAL A 87 -29.42 6.75 -7.42
N ILE A 88 -28.67 6.18 -6.48
CA ILE A 88 -29.23 5.51 -5.31
C ILE A 88 -29.56 6.58 -4.27
N SER A 89 -30.84 6.97 -4.24
CA SER A 89 -31.37 7.97 -3.31
C SER A 89 -31.65 7.40 -1.92
N GLU A 90 -31.94 6.10 -1.81
CA GLU A 90 -32.11 5.40 -0.54
C GLU A 90 -31.99 3.89 -0.78
N ILE A 91 -31.29 3.18 0.10
CA ILE A 91 -31.35 1.72 0.14
C ILE A 91 -31.28 1.22 1.58
N VAL A 92 -32.30 0.48 1.99
CA VAL A 92 -32.44 -0.04 3.36
C VAL A 92 -32.69 -1.53 3.29
N GLN A 93 -31.74 -2.30 3.83
CA GLN A 93 -31.80 -3.75 3.94
C GLN A 93 -31.95 -4.11 5.43
N ASN A 94 -33.12 -4.62 5.82
CA ASN A 94 -33.48 -4.81 7.23
C ASN A 94 -33.22 -6.24 7.76
N LYS A 95 -32.87 -7.19 6.89
CA LYS A 95 -32.63 -8.57 7.33
C LYS A 95 -31.24 -8.68 7.95
N ALA A 96 -31.18 -9.21 9.16
CA ALA A 96 -29.95 -9.74 9.74
C ALA A 96 -29.13 -10.56 8.72
N GLY A 97 -27.90 -10.12 8.42
CA GLY A 97 -27.00 -10.78 7.48
C GLY A 97 -27.45 -10.74 6.01
N GLY A 98 -28.47 -9.94 5.67
CA GLY A 98 -28.86 -9.73 4.28
C GLY A 98 -27.89 -8.81 3.55
N SER A 99 -27.74 -9.02 2.25
CA SER A 99 -26.72 -8.34 1.44
C SER A 99 -27.33 -7.39 0.42
N ILE A 100 -26.51 -6.45 -0.05
CA ILE A 100 -26.82 -5.53 -1.14
C ILE A 100 -25.83 -5.78 -2.28
N THR A 101 -26.36 -5.99 -3.49
CA THR A 101 -25.58 -6.06 -4.73
C THR A 101 -26.16 -5.07 -5.73
N ILE A 102 -25.33 -4.18 -6.26
CA ILE A 102 -25.67 -3.18 -7.29
C ILE A 102 -24.70 -3.36 -8.45
N ASN A 103 -25.22 -3.55 -9.65
CA ASN A 103 -24.44 -3.64 -10.88
C ASN A 103 -25.06 -2.73 -11.93
N ALA A 104 -24.47 -1.57 -12.16
CA ALA A 104 -24.91 -0.62 -13.18
C ALA A 104 -24.03 -0.70 -14.44
N GLY A 105 -24.64 -0.54 -15.61
CA GLY A 105 -23.94 -0.45 -16.89
C GLY A 105 -23.12 0.84 -17.02
N GLY A 106 -23.51 1.90 -16.33
CA GLY A 106 -22.87 3.21 -16.29
C GLY A 106 -22.50 3.65 -14.86
N ASN A 107 -22.66 4.93 -14.59
CA ASN A 107 -22.26 5.58 -13.35
C ASN A 107 -23.18 5.20 -12.19
N VAL A 108 -22.64 5.11 -10.98
CA VAL A 108 -23.44 4.95 -9.75
C VAL A 108 -23.16 6.11 -8.82
N THR A 109 -24.21 6.79 -8.36
CA THR A 109 -24.13 7.77 -7.28
C THR A 109 -24.90 7.29 -6.06
N LEU A 110 -24.19 6.97 -4.97
CA LEU A 110 -24.80 6.68 -3.68
C LEU A 110 -24.99 7.98 -2.90
N SER A 111 -26.23 8.41 -2.72
CA SER A 111 -26.56 9.69 -2.06
C SER A 111 -26.70 9.57 -0.55
N GLU A 112 -27.22 8.43 -0.07
CA GLU A 112 -27.53 8.19 1.34
C GLU A 112 -26.74 7.00 1.88
N SER A 113 -26.63 6.91 3.20
CA SER A 113 -25.81 5.90 3.86
C SER A 113 -26.40 4.48 3.71
N ILE A 114 -25.52 3.48 3.58
CA ILE A 114 -25.87 2.06 3.66
C ILE A 114 -25.45 1.53 5.02
N ASN A 115 -26.36 0.87 5.73
CA ASN A 115 -26.09 0.31 7.06
C ASN A 115 -26.58 -1.14 7.12
N LEU A 116 -25.65 -2.09 7.13
CA LEU A 116 -25.92 -3.52 7.26
C LEU A 116 -25.51 -4.05 8.64
N THR A 117 -26.17 -5.12 9.07
CA THR A 117 -25.88 -5.80 10.35
C THR A 117 -25.40 -7.22 10.11
N GLN A 118 -24.67 -7.77 11.08
CA GLN A 118 -24.06 -9.09 11.02
C GLN A 118 -23.19 -9.26 9.76
N SER A 119 -23.38 -10.34 9.00
CA SER A 119 -22.54 -10.70 7.86
C SER A 119 -23.04 -10.13 6.53
N GLY A 120 -23.89 -9.10 6.54
CA GLY A 120 -24.46 -8.52 5.33
C GLY A 120 -23.37 -7.87 4.47
N MET A 121 -23.23 -8.29 3.21
CA MET A 121 -22.19 -7.77 2.31
C MET A 121 -22.72 -6.61 1.47
N VAL A 122 -21.82 -5.71 1.06
CA VAL A 122 -22.11 -4.66 0.08
C VAL A 122 -21.20 -4.86 -1.13
N ASN A 123 -21.81 -5.10 -2.29
CA ASN A 123 -21.11 -5.17 -3.58
C ASN A 123 -21.69 -4.12 -4.51
N ILE A 124 -20.88 -3.16 -4.95
CA ILE A 124 -21.29 -2.15 -5.93
C ILE A 124 -20.34 -2.18 -7.12
N THR A 125 -20.90 -2.30 -8.32
CA THR A 125 -20.17 -2.21 -9.58
C THR A 125 -20.79 -1.09 -10.42
N ALA A 126 -20.00 -0.08 -10.73
CA ALA A 126 -20.33 0.97 -11.70
C ALA A 126 -19.54 0.73 -12.99
N GLY A 127 -20.24 0.64 -14.12
CA GLY A 127 -19.59 0.41 -15.41
C GLY A 127 -19.07 -0.99 -15.58
N ASN A 128 -19.96 -1.99 -15.63
CA ASN A 128 -19.58 -3.37 -15.89
C ASN A 128 -18.87 -3.60 -17.25
N ASP A 129 -18.87 -2.59 -18.12
CA ASP A 129 -18.16 -2.53 -19.39
C ASP A 129 -16.76 -1.88 -19.31
N GLY A 130 -16.37 -1.40 -18.11
CA GLY A 130 -15.12 -0.71 -17.85
C GLY A 130 -15.18 0.82 -17.99
N THR A 131 -16.35 1.44 -18.11
CA THR A 131 -16.44 2.91 -18.36
C THR A 131 -17.11 3.75 -17.28
N GLY A 132 -17.86 3.15 -16.36
CA GLY A 132 -18.65 3.86 -15.34
C GLY A 132 -17.81 4.32 -14.14
N THR A 133 -18.24 5.44 -13.53
CA THR A 133 -17.67 6.00 -12.30
C THR A 133 -18.54 5.69 -11.09
N LEU A 134 -17.91 5.55 -9.92
CA LEU A 134 -18.62 5.38 -8.65
C LEU A 134 -18.43 6.61 -7.76
N THR A 135 -19.54 7.28 -7.42
CA THR A 135 -19.55 8.38 -6.45
C THR A 135 -20.25 7.95 -5.16
N ILE A 136 -19.55 8.02 -4.04
CA ILE A 136 -20.07 7.74 -2.71
C ILE A 136 -20.18 9.06 -1.95
N ASN A 137 -21.40 9.54 -1.70
CA ASN A 137 -21.62 10.78 -0.96
C ASN A 137 -21.85 10.57 0.53
N SER A 138 -22.09 9.32 0.96
CA SER A 138 -22.47 9.00 2.33
C SER A 138 -21.93 7.64 2.73
N SER A 139 -21.86 7.38 4.04
CA SER A 139 -21.11 6.25 4.57
C SER A 139 -21.73 4.88 4.25
N ILE A 140 -20.89 3.85 4.11
CA ILE A 140 -21.29 2.44 3.99
C ILE A 140 -20.73 1.68 5.20
N THR A 141 -21.61 1.04 5.96
CA THR A 141 -21.23 0.26 7.13
C THR A 141 -21.80 -1.16 7.05
N SER A 142 -20.97 -2.15 7.40
CA SER A 142 -21.40 -3.51 7.69
C SER A 142 -20.69 -4.02 8.94
N GLU A 143 -21.34 -4.77 9.83
CA GLU A 143 -20.65 -5.27 11.03
C GLU A 143 -19.50 -6.23 10.69
N THR A 144 -19.76 -7.28 9.92
CA THR A 144 -18.78 -8.36 9.61
C THR A 144 -18.87 -8.85 8.16
N GLY A 145 -19.66 -8.17 7.33
CA GLY A 145 -19.76 -8.49 5.91
C GLY A 145 -18.76 -7.67 5.10
N ALA A 146 -18.11 -8.31 4.13
CA ALA A 146 -17.18 -7.62 3.24
C ALA A 146 -17.85 -6.49 2.44
N ILE A 147 -17.07 -5.47 2.13
CA ILE A 147 -17.48 -4.35 1.29
C ILE A 147 -16.57 -4.31 0.07
N THR A 148 -17.15 -4.49 -1.12
CA THR A 148 -16.44 -4.46 -2.39
C THR A 148 -17.07 -3.40 -3.30
N LEU A 149 -16.27 -2.41 -3.67
CA LEU A 149 -16.64 -1.32 -4.56
C LEU A 149 -15.79 -1.38 -5.82
N THR A 150 -16.42 -1.39 -6.98
CA THR A 150 -15.75 -1.47 -8.28
C THR A 150 -16.30 -0.41 -9.22
N ALA A 151 -15.41 0.32 -9.87
CA ALA A 151 -15.72 1.26 -10.94
C ALA A 151 -14.88 0.92 -12.17
N GLY A 152 -15.37 1.27 -13.35
CA GLY A 152 -14.61 1.13 -14.59
C GLY A 152 -13.60 2.27 -14.82
N SER A 153 -13.97 3.49 -14.46
CA SER A 153 -13.23 4.71 -14.87
C SER A 153 -13.01 5.75 -13.78
N GLY A 154 -13.15 5.36 -12.51
CA GLY A 154 -12.80 6.19 -11.36
C GLY A 154 -13.79 6.09 -10.20
N MET A 155 -13.32 6.44 -9.02
CA MET A 155 -14.10 6.41 -7.79
C MET A 155 -13.88 7.70 -7.00
N THR A 156 -14.95 8.25 -6.43
CA THR A 156 -14.90 9.46 -5.60
C THR A 156 -15.72 9.27 -4.33
N PHE A 157 -15.09 9.56 -3.18
CA PHE A 157 -15.74 9.66 -1.89
C PHE A 157 -15.85 11.14 -1.50
N SER A 158 -17.03 11.55 -1.04
CA SER A 158 -17.18 12.85 -0.38
C SER A 158 -16.48 12.84 0.98
N GLU A 159 -16.34 14.02 1.59
CA GLU A 159 -15.85 14.16 2.97
C GLU A 159 -16.73 13.42 4.00
N GLU A 160 -18.01 13.17 3.71
CA GLU A 160 -18.94 12.46 4.59
C GLU A 160 -18.97 10.94 4.34
N ALA A 161 -18.30 10.48 3.29
CA ALA A 161 -18.32 9.09 2.86
C ALA A 161 -17.18 8.32 3.51
N SER A 162 -17.50 7.56 4.55
CA SER A 162 -16.61 6.58 5.18
C SER A 162 -17.09 5.15 4.94
N ILE A 163 -16.16 4.21 4.90
CA ILE A 163 -16.42 2.78 4.77
C ILE A 163 -15.98 2.09 6.06
N THR A 164 -16.88 1.34 6.70
CA THR A 164 -16.54 0.65 7.96
C THR A 164 -17.07 -0.77 7.99
N THR A 165 -16.19 -1.72 8.30
CA THR A 165 -16.55 -3.10 8.63
C THR A 165 -15.51 -3.79 9.52
N ASP A 166 -15.81 -4.98 10.04
CA ASP A 166 -14.86 -5.92 10.67
C ASP A 166 -14.62 -7.12 9.74
N ALA A 167 -14.39 -6.83 8.46
CA ALA A 167 -14.19 -7.77 7.36
C ALA A 167 -13.38 -7.09 6.24
N SER A 168 -13.15 -7.78 5.12
CA SER A 168 -12.35 -7.21 4.03
C SER A 168 -13.02 -6.01 3.35
N ILE A 169 -12.22 -5.01 3.01
CA ILE A 169 -12.60 -3.91 2.12
C ILE A 169 -11.79 -4.01 0.83
N THR A 170 -12.47 -3.98 -0.31
CA THR A 170 -11.83 -3.90 -1.64
C THR A 170 -12.38 -2.70 -2.39
N LEU A 171 -11.49 -1.79 -2.79
CA LEU A 171 -11.81 -0.63 -3.62
C LEU A 171 -11.06 -0.76 -4.94
N ASN A 172 -11.77 -0.84 -6.05
CA ASN A 172 -11.15 -0.86 -7.38
C ASN A 172 -11.76 0.27 -8.22
N ALA A 173 -10.97 1.31 -8.49
CA ALA A 173 -11.39 2.46 -9.28
C ALA A 173 -11.24 2.26 -10.81
N GLY A 174 -10.87 1.05 -11.25
CA GLY A 174 -10.69 0.72 -12.66
C GLY A 174 -9.52 1.49 -13.26
N ASP A 175 -9.68 2.03 -14.47
CA ASP A 175 -8.63 2.77 -15.17
C ASP A 175 -8.47 4.23 -14.68
N GLY A 176 -9.39 4.71 -13.83
CA GLY A 176 -9.44 6.10 -13.37
C GLY A 176 -8.74 6.35 -12.04
N ASP A 177 -8.91 7.58 -11.55
CA ASP A 177 -8.42 8.01 -10.24
C ASP A 177 -9.34 7.47 -9.12
N LEU A 178 -8.76 7.28 -7.93
CA LEU A 178 -9.49 7.15 -6.68
C LEU A 178 -9.27 8.43 -5.86
N THR A 179 -10.33 9.19 -5.62
CA THR A 179 -10.26 10.38 -4.75
C THR A 179 -11.07 10.14 -3.49
N MET A 180 -10.40 10.16 -2.34
CA MET A 180 -11.05 10.18 -1.04
C MET A 180 -11.24 11.63 -0.56
N GLY A 181 -12.34 11.93 0.14
CA GLY A 181 -12.49 13.23 0.77
C GLY A 181 -11.53 13.36 1.96
N ASN A 182 -11.23 14.60 2.38
CA ASN A 182 -10.29 14.85 3.48
C ASN A 182 -10.66 14.13 4.78
N ASP A 183 -11.96 13.94 5.04
CA ASP A 183 -12.49 13.26 6.23
C ASP A 183 -12.97 11.83 5.96
N THR A 184 -12.71 11.29 4.76
CA THR A 184 -13.03 9.90 4.42
C THR A 184 -12.18 8.95 5.25
N ILE A 185 -12.83 7.99 5.91
CA ILE A 185 -12.17 6.90 6.64
C ILE A 185 -12.56 5.56 6.01
N ILE A 186 -11.56 4.76 5.66
CA ILE A 186 -11.70 3.36 5.26
C ILE A 186 -11.22 2.49 6.42
N ASN A 187 -12.13 1.80 7.10
CA ASN A 187 -11.83 1.01 8.30
C ASN A 187 -12.32 -0.43 8.17
N ALA A 188 -11.40 -1.39 8.03
CA ALA A 188 -11.73 -2.81 7.90
C ALA A 188 -11.72 -3.58 9.23
N GLY A 189 -11.54 -2.91 10.37
CA GLY A 189 -11.52 -3.59 11.66
C GLY A 189 -10.34 -4.56 11.71
N SER A 190 -10.59 -5.85 11.77
CA SER A 190 -9.58 -6.92 11.68
C SER A 190 -9.34 -7.45 10.26
N GLY A 191 -10.11 -7.00 9.27
CA GLY A 191 -10.04 -7.46 7.89
C GLY A 191 -8.92 -6.85 7.06
N ALA A 192 -8.65 -7.49 5.92
CA ALA A 192 -7.71 -7.01 4.90
C ALA A 192 -8.27 -5.80 4.14
N ILE A 193 -7.39 -4.98 3.58
CA ILE A 193 -7.73 -3.84 2.73
C ILE A 193 -6.92 -3.92 1.45
N ASP A 194 -7.63 -3.79 0.33
CA ASP A 194 -7.06 -3.78 -1.02
C ASP A 194 -7.63 -2.59 -1.80
N ILE A 195 -6.74 -1.70 -2.27
CA ILE A 195 -7.10 -0.44 -2.94
C ILE A 195 -6.34 -0.35 -4.26
N ASP A 196 -7.08 -0.39 -5.36
CA ASP A 196 -6.56 -0.31 -6.73
C ASP A 196 -7.12 0.90 -7.48
N ALA A 197 -6.25 1.57 -8.23
CA ALA A 197 -6.63 2.54 -9.24
C ALA A 197 -5.68 2.51 -10.44
N GLY A 198 -6.22 2.77 -11.63
CA GLY A 198 -5.44 2.98 -12.84
C GLY A 198 -4.72 4.33 -12.82
N GLY A 199 -5.36 5.34 -12.25
CA GLY A 199 -4.85 6.69 -12.07
C GLY A 199 -4.31 6.94 -10.66
N THR A 200 -4.31 8.20 -10.25
CA THR A 200 -3.81 8.65 -8.94
C THR A 200 -4.78 8.24 -7.84
N ILE A 201 -4.21 7.83 -6.70
CA ILE A 201 -4.96 7.58 -5.45
C ILE A 201 -4.70 8.77 -4.52
N GLY A 202 -5.72 9.60 -4.34
CA GLY A 202 -5.77 10.63 -3.30
C GLY A 202 -6.29 10.04 -2.00
N MET A 203 -5.45 10.03 -0.97
CA MET A 203 -5.66 9.34 0.30
C MET A 203 -6.54 10.13 1.28
N GLY A 204 -7.56 9.45 1.81
CA GLY A 204 -8.12 9.75 3.12
C GLY A 204 -7.41 8.90 4.18
N THR A 205 -8.04 8.68 5.33
CA THR A 205 -7.46 7.79 6.34
C THR A 205 -7.85 6.32 6.11
N VAL A 206 -6.87 5.43 6.08
CA VAL A 206 -7.04 3.98 5.94
C VAL A 206 -6.64 3.27 7.23
N LYS A 207 -7.49 2.37 7.74
CA LYS A 207 -7.34 1.73 9.06
C LYS A 207 -7.62 0.24 9.04
N THR A 208 -6.71 -0.54 9.60
CA THR A 208 -6.97 -1.93 9.97
C THR A 208 -6.16 -2.32 11.21
N THR A 209 -6.64 -3.31 11.94
CA THR A 209 -5.93 -4.00 13.01
C THR A 209 -5.54 -5.41 12.61
N GLY A 210 -5.86 -5.83 11.38
CA GLY A 210 -5.47 -7.11 10.80
C GLY A 210 -3.97 -7.23 10.62
N THR A 211 -3.52 -8.47 10.42
CA THR A 211 -2.12 -8.81 10.12
C THR A 211 -1.89 -9.10 8.64
N ASP A 212 -2.97 -9.18 7.85
CA ASP A 212 -2.88 -9.35 6.41
C ASP A 212 -2.26 -8.10 5.77
N ASP A 213 -1.70 -8.26 4.57
CA ASP A 213 -1.12 -7.16 3.82
C ASP A 213 -2.18 -6.08 3.53
N LEU A 214 -1.80 -4.81 3.71
CA LEU A 214 -2.54 -3.64 3.26
C LEU A 214 -1.98 -3.23 1.90
N SER A 215 -2.77 -3.43 0.84
CA SER A 215 -2.34 -3.20 -0.54
C SER A 215 -2.92 -1.90 -1.11
N ILE A 216 -2.06 -1.05 -1.68
CA ILE A 216 -2.45 0.17 -2.40
C ILE A 216 -1.68 0.24 -3.73
N ILE A 217 -2.39 0.12 -4.85
CA ILE A 217 -1.79 0.02 -6.19
C ILE A 217 -2.35 1.11 -7.10
N SER A 218 -1.48 2.04 -7.49
CA SER A 218 -1.71 3.01 -8.56
C SER A 218 -0.94 2.59 -9.81
N THR A 219 -1.65 2.08 -10.83
CA THR A 219 -1.00 1.44 -12.00
C THR A 219 -0.31 2.43 -12.93
N ASN A 220 -0.84 3.65 -13.06
CA ASN A 220 -0.30 4.72 -13.91
C ASN A 220 -0.08 6.05 -13.17
N GLY A 221 -0.46 6.15 -11.90
CA GLY A 221 -0.44 7.41 -11.14
C GLY A 221 0.48 7.37 -9.90
N ALA A 222 0.19 8.30 -9.00
CA ALA A 222 0.82 8.40 -7.69
C ALA A 222 -0.14 7.95 -6.58
N VAL A 223 0.40 7.67 -5.40
CA VAL A 223 -0.34 7.65 -4.14
C VAL A 223 0.03 8.91 -3.38
N VAL A 224 -0.94 9.75 -3.07
CA VAL A 224 -0.71 11.08 -2.49
C VAL A 224 -1.58 11.30 -1.27
N ASP A 225 -0.96 11.80 -0.20
CA ASP A 225 -1.72 12.48 0.85
C ASP A 225 -2.38 13.74 0.28
N ILE A 226 -3.67 13.89 0.56
CA ILE A 226 -4.49 15.05 0.20
C ILE A 226 -5.20 15.65 1.41
N ASN A 227 -5.05 15.04 2.58
CA ASN A 227 -5.72 15.43 3.81
C ASN A 227 -4.74 16.16 4.75
N ASP A 228 -5.20 16.50 5.96
CA ASP A 228 -4.40 17.20 7.01
C ASP A 228 -4.54 16.43 8.34
N HIS A 229 -4.88 15.14 8.27
CA HIS A 229 -4.93 14.27 9.43
C HIS A 229 -3.51 13.86 9.82
N PRO A 230 -3.25 13.59 11.10
CA PRO A 230 -1.91 13.22 11.57
C PRO A 230 -1.45 11.81 11.14
N LEU A 231 -2.33 11.04 10.48
CA LEU A 231 -2.07 9.68 10.01
C LEU A 231 -2.97 9.41 8.80
N ASP A 232 -2.35 9.09 7.68
CA ASP A 232 -3.01 8.56 6.48
C ASP A 232 -3.30 7.08 6.64
N ILE A 233 -2.35 6.32 7.20
CA ILE A 233 -2.44 4.87 7.29
C ILE A 233 -2.21 4.43 8.73
N GLN A 234 -3.20 3.76 9.32
CA GLN A 234 -3.13 3.19 10.66
C GLN A 234 -3.34 1.66 10.58
N ALA A 235 -2.24 0.92 10.44
CA ALA A 235 -2.24 -0.54 10.32
C ALA A 235 -1.06 -1.17 11.10
N PRO A 236 -1.02 -1.03 12.44
CA PRO A 236 0.17 -1.29 13.27
C PRO A 236 0.68 -2.74 13.27
N GLN A 237 -0.07 -3.67 12.68
CA GLN A 237 0.30 -5.09 12.58
C GLN A 237 0.49 -5.57 11.13
N ALA A 238 0.16 -4.73 10.15
CA ALA A 238 0.16 -5.10 8.74
C ALA A 238 1.48 -4.74 8.07
N LYS A 239 1.74 -5.42 6.96
CA LYS A 239 2.69 -4.97 5.95
C LYS A 239 1.95 -4.06 4.96
N LEU A 240 2.41 -2.82 4.83
CA LEU A 240 1.95 -1.87 3.84
C LEU A 240 2.69 -2.10 2.52
N ILE A 241 1.94 -2.42 1.47
CA ILE A 241 2.44 -2.59 0.11
C ILE A 241 1.91 -1.43 -0.72
N ILE A 242 2.81 -0.60 -1.25
CA ILE A 242 2.45 0.49 -2.17
C ILE A 242 3.18 0.32 -3.49
N GLN A 243 2.43 0.30 -4.59
CA GLN A 243 2.96 0.32 -5.95
C GLN A 243 2.44 1.54 -6.69
N ALA A 244 3.34 2.36 -7.20
CA ALA A 244 3.03 3.57 -7.96
C ALA A 244 3.96 3.74 -9.17
N LYS A 245 3.56 4.65 -10.08
CA LYS A 245 4.38 5.08 -11.21
C LYS A 245 5.02 6.43 -10.97
N THR A 246 4.23 7.37 -10.47
CA THR A 246 4.59 8.79 -10.44
C THR A 246 4.72 9.37 -9.03
N GLY A 247 4.94 8.51 -8.03
CA GLY A 247 5.27 8.90 -6.66
C GLY A 247 4.45 8.21 -5.58
N ILE A 248 5.02 8.17 -4.38
CA ILE A 248 4.38 7.78 -3.11
C ILE A 248 4.68 8.94 -2.15
N GLY A 249 3.74 9.87 -2.02
CA GLY A 249 4.04 11.21 -1.52
C GLY A 249 3.41 11.55 -0.17
N ALA A 250 4.28 11.94 0.76
CA ALA A 250 4.01 12.58 2.05
C ALA A 250 3.05 11.81 2.95
N LEU A 251 3.17 10.48 2.99
CA LEU A 251 2.27 9.67 3.81
C LEU A 251 2.74 9.60 5.26
N ASP A 252 1.83 9.93 6.17
CA ASP A 252 1.97 9.69 7.61
C ASP A 252 1.39 8.32 7.96
N THR A 253 2.23 7.46 8.54
CA THR A 253 1.95 6.03 8.68
C THR A 253 2.15 5.53 10.11
N GLN A 254 1.39 4.50 10.46
CA GLN A 254 1.64 3.62 11.60
C GLN A 254 1.50 2.17 11.14
N VAL A 255 2.60 1.55 10.72
CA VAL A 255 2.64 0.19 10.15
C VAL A 255 3.84 -0.62 10.65
N ALA A 256 3.72 -1.94 10.65
CA ALA A 256 4.83 -2.80 11.09
C ALA A 256 5.91 -2.96 10.01
N PHE A 257 5.49 -3.04 8.74
CA PHE A 257 6.38 -3.24 7.61
C PHE A 257 5.99 -2.36 6.41
N ILE A 258 6.96 -1.96 5.60
CA ILE A 258 6.72 -1.34 4.29
C ILE A 258 7.39 -2.09 3.14
N ASP A 259 6.71 -2.10 1.99
CA ASP A 259 7.19 -2.55 0.69
C ASP A 259 6.72 -1.57 -0.38
N LEU A 260 7.66 -0.74 -0.85
CA LEU A 260 7.36 0.43 -1.66
C LEU A 260 8.01 0.32 -3.04
N THR A 261 7.22 0.46 -4.09
CA THR A 261 7.70 0.45 -5.48
C THR A 261 7.22 1.69 -6.22
N ASN A 262 8.17 2.46 -6.78
CA ASN A 262 7.89 3.58 -7.65
C ASN A 262 8.76 3.50 -8.92
N THR A 263 8.12 3.48 -10.10
CA THR A 263 8.82 3.00 -11.31
C THR A 263 9.16 4.03 -12.38
N GLU A 264 8.56 5.24 -12.38
CA GLU A 264 8.74 6.21 -13.47
C GLU A 264 9.26 7.58 -12.99
N SER A 265 8.55 8.24 -12.07
CA SER A 265 8.95 9.55 -11.54
C SER A 265 8.37 9.81 -10.16
N GLY A 266 8.67 10.96 -9.55
CA GLY A 266 8.13 11.33 -8.25
C GLY A 266 8.88 10.70 -7.09
N ASN A 267 8.71 11.25 -5.91
CA ASN A 267 9.42 10.83 -4.72
C ASN A 267 8.72 9.64 -4.05
N ILE A 268 9.45 8.98 -3.15
CA ILE A 268 8.88 8.14 -2.09
C ILE A 268 9.12 8.90 -0.78
N GLU A 269 8.07 9.27 -0.06
CA GLU A 269 8.13 10.06 1.17
C GLU A 269 7.18 9.45 2.22
N ILE A 270 7.75 8.90 3.28
CA ILE A 270 7.04 8.27 4.41
C ILE A 270 7.54 8.86 5.73
N GLU A 271 6.61 9.29 6.58
CA GLU A 271 6.82 9.53 8.01
C GLU A 271 6.07 8.44 8.79
N GLU A 272 6.79 7.66 9.58
CA GLU A 272 6.25 6.57 10.40
C GLU A 272 6.25 6.98 11.88
N GLN A 273 5.16 6.72 12.59
CA GLN A 273 5.02 7.14 13.98
C GLN A 273 5.96 6.37 14.91
N ASP A 274 6.12 5.07 14.70
CA ASP A 274 6.84 4.19 15.61
C ASP A 274 7.96 3.38 14.94
N THR A 275 8.10 2.10 15.27
CA THR A 275 9.19 1.27 14.77
C THR A 275 8.83 0.71 13.41
N LEU A 276 9.73 0.86 12.45
CA LEU A 276 9.50 0.43 11.08
C LEU A 276 10.44 -0.71 10.68
N THR A 277 9.90 -1.73 10.03
CA THR A 277 10.71 -2.64 9.21
C THR A 277 10.53 -2.34 7.73
N ILE A 278 11.63 -2.14 7.02
CA ILE A 278 11.64 -1.92 5.58
C ILE A 278 11.92 -3.26 4.91
N SER A 279 10.88 -3.84 4.32
CA SER A 279 10.98 -5.10 3.57
C SER A 279 11.37 -4.91 2.12
N ASN A 280 11.07 -3.75 1.53
CA ASN A 280 11.55 -3.41 0.19
C ASN A 280 11.36 -1.91 -0.10
N ILE A 281 12.29 -1.37 -0.87
CA ILE A 281 12.18 -0.08 -1.55
C ILE A 281 12.75 -0.30 -2.95
N SER A 282 11.94 -0.03 -3.96
CA SER A 282 12.33 -0.06 -5.36
C SER A 282 11.93 1.24 -6.05
N GLN A 283 12.84 2.21 -6.05
CA GLN A 283 12.70 3.47 -6.79
C GLN A 283 13.50 3.38 -8.09
N THR A 284 12.88 2.92 -9.18
CA THR A 284 13.55 2.88 -10.50
C THR A 284 13.33 4.17 -11.31
N GLY A 285 12.33 4.96 -10.92
CA GLY A 285 12.03 6.25 -11.52
C GLY A 285 12.95 7.37 -11.06
N SER A 286 12.78 8.56 -11.64
CA SER A 286 13.45 9.77 -11.14
C SER A 286 12.72 10.32 -9.91
N GLY A 287 13.42 10.47 -8.79
CA GLY A 287 12.86 11.06 -7.58
C GLY A 287 13.70 10.67 -6.37
N THR A 288 13.49 11.35 -5.25
CA THR A 288 14.16 11.02 -3.99
C THR A 288 13.39 9.94 -3.24
N VAL A 289 14.06 9.31 -2.28
CA VAL A 289 13.43 8.45 -1.27
C VAL A 289 13.76 9.04 0.09
N THR A 290 12.73 9.31 0.89
CA THR A 290 12.84 9.78 2.28
C THR A 290 11.94 8.93 3.15
N ILE A 291 12.53 8.16 4.05
CA ILE A 291 11.82 7.40 5.07
C ILE A 291 12.29 7.89 6.43
N GLN A 292 11.35 8.30 7.29
CA GLN A 292 11.68 8.73 8.64
C GLN A 292 10.71 8.15 9.66
N THR A 293 11.21 7.88 10.86
CA THR A 293 10.36 7.62 12.03
C THR A 293 10.32 8.85 12.94
N ILE A 294 9.19 9.11 13.59
CA ILE A 294 9.07 10.18 14.59
C ILE A 294 9.70 9.72 15.92
N ASP A 295 9.31 8.54 16.43
CA ASP A 295 9.89 7.93 17.63
C ASP A 295 9.99 6.42 17.50
N GLY A 296 11.05 5.95 16.83
CA GLY A 296 11.21 4.52 16.64
C GLY A 296 12.47 4.10 15.91
N ALA A 297 12.78 2.81 16.01
CA ALA A 297 13.87 2.21 15.27
C ALA A 297 13.46 1.95 13.83
N ILE A 298 14.44 1.91 12.93
CA ILE A 298 14.28 1.39 11.57
C ILE A 298 15.12 0.13 11.41
N VAL A 299 14.52 -0.93 10.90
CA VAL A 299 15.24 -2.16 10.50
C VAL A 299 15.05 -2.33 9.00
N ILE A 300 16.16 -2.44 8.27
CA ILE A 300 16.12 -2.80 6.84
C ILE A 300 16.35 -4.30 6.76
N ASP A 301 15.31 -5.05 6.43
CA ASP A 301 15.26 -6.52 6.40
C ASP A 301 14.36 -6.94 5.23
N SER A 302 14.97 -6.98 4.05
CA SER A 302 14.37 -7.21 2.74
C SER A 302 14.61 -8.64 2.23
N ASP A 303 14.63 -9.61 3.15
CA ASP A 303 14.82 -11.04 2.89
C ASP A 303 16.05 -11.34 2.02
N GLY A 304 17.13 -10.57 2.16
CA GLY A 304 18.36 -10.72 1.37
C GLY A 304 18.36 -9.98 0.02
N THR A 305 17.27 -9.29 -0.34
CA THR A 305 17.21 -8.45 -1.54
C THR A 305 17.74 -7.05 -1.27
N ALA A 306 18.28 -6.37 -2.27
CA ALA A 306 18.76 -5.00 -2.09
C ALA A 306 17.61 -4.00 -2.13
N LEU A 307 17.63 -3.01 -1.23
CA LEU A 307 16.88 -1.78 -1.47
C LEU A 307 17.49 -1.07 -2.68
N THR A 308 16.67 -0.70 -3.65
CA THR A 308 17.12 -0.08 -4.90
C THR A 308 16.59 1.35 -5.06
N SER A 309 17.50 2.26 -5.44
CA SER A 309 17.13 3.62 -5.84
C SER A 309 17.86 4.04 -7.12
N GLY A 310 17.20 4.85 -7.94
CA GLY A 310 17.69 5.37 -9.20
C GLY A 310 18.83 6.37 -9.00
N THR A 311 18.64 7.60 -9.48
CA THR A 311 19.66 8.67 -9.37
C THR A 311 19.34 9.72 -8.31
N GLY A 312 18.17 9.62 -7.67
CA GLY A 312 17.79 10.52 -6.57
C GLY A 312 18.43 10.08 -5.26
N THR A 313 18.48 11.00 -4.30
CA THR A 313 19.01 10.70 -2.97
C THR A 313 18.08 9.73 -2.22
N LEU A 314 18.67 8.80 -1.49
CA LEU A 314 18.01 7.95 -0.50
C LEU A 314 18.37 8.45 0.90
N THR A 315 17.37 8.81 1.69
CA THR A 315 17.51 9.20 3.09
C THR A 315 16.64 8.29 3.94
N ILE A 316 17.25 7.67 4.95
CA ILE A 316 16.56 6.88 5.97
C ILE A 316 16.97 7.43 7.32
N GLN A 317 16.00 7.90 8.11
CA GLN A 317 16.23 8.56 9.40
C GLN A 317 15.40 7.90 10.50
N ALA A 318 16.07 7.25 11.46
CA ALA A 318 15.43 6.86 12.70
C ALA A 318 15.40 8.07 13.65
N GLY A 319 14.20 8.54 13.99
CA GLY A 319 13.95 9.67 14.89
C GLY A 319 13.50 9.26 16.29
N GLY A 320 13.68 10.17 17.25
CA GLY A 320 13.22 10.00 18.63
C GLY A 320 14.32 10.03 19.69
N GLU A 321 13.93 10.24 20.96
CA GLU A 321 14.86 10.53 22.06
C GLU A 321 15.53 9.30 22.68
N THR A 322 14.93 8.10 22.56
CA THR A 322 15.42 6.91 23.28
C THR A 322 15.66 5.65 22.45
N ASN A 323 14.95 5.45 21.34
CA ASN A 323 14.99 4.20 20.58
C ASN A 323 15.28 4.38 19.08
N ALA A 324 15.79 5.54 18.69
CA ALA A 324 16.03 5.90 17.30
C ALA A 324 17.30 5.22 16.76
N LYS A 325 17.31 3.90 16.64
CA LYS A 325 18.40 3.10 16.06
C LYS A 325 18.07 2.71 14.62
N LEU A 326 19.11 2.41 13.83
CA LEU A 326 18.95 1.91 12.46
C LEU A 326 19.81 0.67 12.27
N ASP A 327 19.18 -0.46 11.96
CA ASP A 327 19.85 -1.72 11.67
C ASP A 327 19.74 -2.02 10.16
N LEU A 328 20.87 -1.99 9.44
CA LEU A 328 20.97 -2.32 8.01
C LEU A 328 21.31 -3.81 7.86
N ASN A 329 20.30 -4.68 7.82
CA ASN A 329 20.50 -6.13 7.66
C ASN A 329 20.71 -6.55 6.21
N ASP A 330 20.16 -5.78 5.27
CA ASP A 330 20.21 -6.06 3.84
C ASP A 330 20.81 -4.93 3.01
N PRO A 331 21.32 -5.23 1.80
CA PRO A 331 22.13 -4.26 1.06
C PRO A 331 21.31 -3.09 0.52
N ILE A 332 21.96 -1.94 0.36
CA ILE A 332 21.45 -0.80 -0.41
C ILE A 332 22.25 -0.69 -1.69
N GLN A 333 21.56 -0.61 -2.83
CA GLN A 333 22.16 -0.36 -4.14
C GLN A 333 21.50 0.83 -4.81
N THR A 334 22.30 1.81 -5.24
CA THR A 334 21.79 2.93 -6.04
C THR A 334 22.59 3.14 -7.32
N THR A 335 21.91 3.58 -8.37
CA THR A 335 22.57 3.90 -9.66
C THR A 335 23.19 5.30 -9.70
N GLY A 336 22.96 6.08 -8.64
CA GLY A 336 23.43 7.44 -8.44
C GLY A 336 22.64 8.09 -7.29
N GLY A 337 22.93 9.36 -6.99
CA GLY A 337 22.34 10.01 -5.83
C GLY A 337 22.97 9.51 -4.52
N GLY A 338 23.03 10.38 -3.52
CA GLY A 338 23.63 10.02 -2.23
C GLY A 338 22.73 9.08 -1.42
N VAL A 339 23.34 8.29 -0.54
CA VAL A 339 22.67 7.51 0.50
C VAL A 339 22.98 8.15 1.85
N SER A 340 21.96 8.46 2.63
CA SER A 340 22.08 9.03 3.97
C SER A 340 21.34 8.17 4.98
N LEU A 341 22.06 7.56 5.91
CA LEU A 341 21.50 6.81 7.03
C LEU A 341 21.74 7.59 8.31
N ILE A 342 20.66 7.96 9.00
CA ILE A 342 20.70 8.85 10.15
C ILE A 342 20.01 8.22 11.35
N THR A 343 20.62 8.33 12.52
CA THR A 343 20.00 8.02 13.81
C THR A 343 20.11 9.24 14.74
N GLU A 344 19.04 9.56 15.45
CA GLU A 344 19.02 10.68 16.39
C GLU A 344 19.61 10.31 17.76
N SER A 345 19.09 9.26 18.39
CA SER A 345 19.50 8.83 19.74
C SER A 345 20.24 7.49 19.79
N GLY A 346 20.00 6.60 18.82
CA GLY A 346 20.50 5.22 18.82
C GLY A 346 21.72 4.99 17.93
N ASN A 347 22.18 3.73 17.91
CA ASN A 347 23.27 3.29 17.04
C ASN A 347 22.80 3.07 15.61
N LEU A 348 23.72 3.24 14.67
CA LEU A 348 23.62 2.75 13.31
C LEU A 348 24.43 1.46 13.20
N THR A 349 23.77 0.32 13.03
CA THR A 349 24.40 -1.00 12.89
C THR A 349 24.39 -1.43 11.42
N LEU A 350 25.56 -1.70 10.87
CA LEU A 350 25.72 -2.25 9.53
C LEU A 350 25.94 -3.76 9.63
N SER A 351 25.00 -4.54 9.09
CA SER A 351 25.14 -5.98 8.84
C SER A 351 25.30 -6.26 7.34
N SER A 352 24.93 -5.31 6.47
CA SER A 352 25.15 -5.36 5.02
C SER A 352 25.80 -4.08 4.46
N GLY A 353 26.08 -4.08 3.16
CA GLY A 353 26.78 -3.02 2.44
C GLY A 353 25.88 -1.95 1.81
N ILE A 354 26.53 -0.87 1.37
CA ILE A 354 25.93 0.20 0.58
C ILE A 354 26.79 0.40 -0.68
N GLU A 355 26.18 0.28 -1.84
CA GLU A 355 26.82 0.46 -3.14
C GLU A 355 26.12 1.56 -3.93
N ILE A 356 26.90 2.55 -4.38
CA ILE A 356 26.47 3.58 -5.33
C ILE A 356 27.31 3.41 -6.60
N THR A 357 26.70 2.85 -7.66
CA THR A 357 27.43 2.62 -8.93
C THR A 357 27.65 3.91 -9.71
N GLY A 358 26.83 4.94 -9.48
CA GLY A 358 26.98 6.29 -10.04
C GLY A 358 27.54 7.29 -9.03
N SER A 359 27.41 8.59 -9.35
CA SER A 359 27.83 9.68 -8.45
C SER A 359 26.89 9.81 -7.25
N GLY A 360 27.43 9.83 -6.04
CA GLY A 360 26.65 10.08 -4.82
C GLY A 360 27.49 9.91 -3.56
N ASN A 361 27.21 10.69 -2.51
CA ASN A 361 27.91 10.51 -1.24
C ASN A 361 27.22 9.43 -0.41
N ILE A 362 27.99 8.67 0.36
CA ILE A 362 27.46 7.88 1.48
C ILE A 362 27.64 8.72 2.74
N VAL A 363 26.55 8.98 3.46
CA VAL A 363 26.52 9.72 4.72
C VAL A 363 25.94 8.81 5.79
N LEU A 364 26.75 8.50 6.80
CA LEU A 364 26.33 7.74 7.97
C LEU A 364 26.43 8.66 9.19
N LYS A 365 25.31 8.88 9.87
CA LYS A 365 25.26 9.77 11.04
C LYS A 365 24.55 9.10 12.21
N ALA A 366 25.27 8.91 13.31
CA ALA A 366 24.71 8.55 14.60
C ALA A 366 24.90 9.70 15.58
N SER A 367 23.88 10.56 15.71
CA SER A 367 24.02 11.86 16.37
C SER A 367 24.39 11.74 17.85
N GLU A 368 23.74 10.81 18.57
CA GLU A 368 24.07 10.49 19.96
C GLU A 368 24.61 9.06 20.15
N GLY A 369 24.59 8.23 19.10
CA GLY A 369 25.04 6.84 19.12
C GLY A 369 26.38 6.59 18.44
N ALA A 370 26.65 5.31 18.18
CA ALA A 370 27.81 4.83 17.44
C ALA A 370 27.42 4.29 16.06
N ILE A 371 28.37 4.36 15.12
CA ILE A 371 28.31 3.61 13.86
C ILE A 371 29.08 2.30 14.08
N GLN A 372 28.40 1.17 13.92
CA GLN A 372 28.93 -0.15 14.25
C GLN A 372 28.80 -1.08 13.05
N VAL A 373 29.74 -2.01 12.93
CA VAL A 373 29.62 -3.16 12.03
C VAL A 373 29.27 -4.37 12.89
N ASN A 374 28.34 -5.20 12.43
CA ASN A 374 28.02 -6.45 13.10
C ASN A 374 29.30 -7.33 13.15
N PRO A 375 29.83 -7.65 14.35
CA PRO A 375 31.09 -8.36 14.50
C PRO A 375 31.07 -9.77 13.87
N GLU A 376 29.88 -10.37 13.75
CA GLU A 376 29.70 -11.68 13.13
C GLU A 376 29.79 -11.62 11.59
N LEU A 377 29.68 -10.42 11.00
CA LEU A 377 29.57 -10.19 9.54
C LEU A 377 30.68 -9.26 9.01
N THR A 378 31.81 -9.15 9.70
CA THR A 378 32.91 -8.28 9.26
C THR A 378 33.64 -8.80 8.01
N GLY A 379 33.55 -10.10 7.76
CA GLY A 379 34.25 -10.80 6.68
C GLY A 379 35.75 -10.94 6.89
N TRP A 380 36.34 -10.33 7.94
CA TRP A 380 37.77 -10.39 8.21
C TRP A 380 38.16 -11.75 8.80
N LEU A 381 39.22 -12.35 8.26
CA LEU A 381 39.78 -13.55 8.86
C LEU A 381 40.51 -13.20 10.16
N THR A 382 40.15 -13.83 11.27
CA THR A 382 40.80 -13.59 12.57
C THR A 382 42.09 -14.37 12.75
N ASP A 383 42.32 -15.38 11.92
CA ASP A 383 43.48 -16.29 12.05
C ASP A 383 44.80 -15.63 11.62
N TYR A 384 44.73 -14.47 10.95
CA TYR A 384 45.90 -13.78 10.39
C TYR A 384 46.02 -12.33 10.87
N THR A 385 45.55 -11.99 12.07
CA THR A 385 45.49 -10.59 12.53
C THR A 385 46.79 -9.81 12.33
N GLU A 386 47.95 -10.37 12.69
CA GLU A 386 49.26 -9.71 12.47
C GLU A 386 49.60 -9.56 10.98
N GLY A 387 49.34 -10.59 10.16
CA GLY A 387 49.57 -10.58 8.71
C GLY A 387 48.63 -9.62 7.98
N ILE A 388 47.37 -9.53 8.40
CA ILE A 388 46.38 -8.57 7.90
C ILE A 388 46.84 -7.16 8.22
N GLU A 389 47.21 -6.88 9.47
CA GLU A 389 47.73 -5.56 9.86
C GLU A 389 48.94 -5.17 9.03
N TRP A 390 49.90 -6.09 8.84
CA TRP A 390 51.06 -5.86 8.00
C TRP A 390 50.65 -5.57 6.55
N ALA A 391 49.76 -6.38 5.97
CA ALA A 391 49.34 -6.24 4.59
C ALA A 391 48.67 -4.88 4.34
N LEU A 392 47.77 -4.49 5.24
CA LEU A 392 47.06 -3.21 5.18
C LEU A 392 48.00 -2.01 5.37
N LYS A 393 48.87 -2.04 6.39
CA LYS A 393 49.85 -0.97 6.67
C LYS A 393 50.81 -0.74 5.52
N ASN A 394 51.12 -1.78 4.73
CA ASN A 394 52.08 -1.73 3.63
C ASN A 394 51.45 -1.71 2.24
N GLY A 395 50.12 -1.61 2.13
CA GLY A 395 49.42 -1.60 0.82
C GLY A 395 49.64 -2.87 0.00
N ARG A 396 49.81 -4.02 0.67
CA ARG A 396 50.10 -5.35 0.09
C ARG A 396 48.85 -6.18 -0.16
N PHE A 397 47.75 -5.51 -0.44
CA PHE A 397 46.47 -6.14 -0.69
C PHE A 397 45.90 -5.69 -2.04
N ALA A 398 45.02 -6.52 -2.57
CA ALA A 398 44.16 -6.25 -3.71
C ALA A 398 42.71 -6.29 -3.21
N VAL A 399 41.89 -5.38 -3.75
CA VAL A 399 40.45 -5.34 -3.51
C VAL A 399 39.77 -5.74 -4.79
N ASP A 400 38.93 -6.76 -4.71
CA ASP A 400 37.96 -7.07 -5.75
C ASP A 400 36.80 -6.08 -5.60
N VAL A 401 36.64 -5.18 -6.56
CA VAL A 401 35.68 -4.06 -6.47
C VAL A 401 34.24 -4.50 -6.68
N ASP A 402 34.01 -5.65 -7.29
CA ASP A 402 32.67 -6.19 -7.57
C ASP A 402 32.12 -6.95 -6.35
N THR A 403 33.03 -7.52 -5.55
CA THR A 403 32.66 -8.38 -4.42
C THR A 403 33.10 -7.84 -3.07
N GLY A 404 33.90 -6.78 -3.01
CA GLY A 404 34.51 -6.27 -1.78
C GLY A 404 35.55 -7.20 -1.15
N LYS A 405 35.88 -8.34 -1.78
CA LYS A 405 36.87 -9.29 -1.28
C LYS A 405 38.24 -8.63 -1.20
N ILE A 406 38.92 -8.77 -0.06
CA ILE A 406 40.29 -8.28 0.11
C ILE A 406 41.21 -9.48 0.18
N SER A 407 42.15 -9.57 -0.75
CA SER A 407 43.16 -10.62 -0.78
C SER A 407 44.55 -10.01 -0.75
N LEU A 408 45.53 -10.81 -0.37
CA LEU A 408 46.92 -10.43 -0.50
C LEU A 408 47.26 -10.25 -1.99
N ASP A 409 47.98 -9.18 -2.32
CA ASP A 409 48.35 -8.89 -3.70
C ASP A 409 49.62 -9.65 -4.07
N ASP A 410 49.46 -10.78 -4.75
CA ASP A 410 50.55 -11.65 -5.19
C ASP A 410 51.53 -10.96 -6.16
N GLN A 411 51.17 -9.81 -6.75
CA GLN A 411 52.11 -9.01 -7.54
C GLN A 411 52.97 -8.07 -6.70
N LYS A 412 52.56 -7.79 -5.46
CA LYS A 412 53.26 -6.89 -4.53
C LYS A 412 53.96 -7.62 -3.38
N VAL A 413 53.72 -8.91 -3.21
CA VAL A 413 54.25 -9.69 -2.08
C VAL A 413 55.09 -10.87 -2.56
N SER A 414 56.34 -10.93 -2.09
CA SER A 414 57.24 -12.06 -2.33
C SER A 414 56.89 -13.28 -1.48
N LEU A 415 57.34 -14.46 -1.91
CA LEU A 415 57.19 -15.70 -1.13
C LEU A 415 57.82 -15.63 0.26
N GLU A 416 58.92 -14.88 0.40
CA GLU A 416 59.61 -14.65 1.67
C GLU A 416 58.77 -13.77 2.60
N GLU A 417 58.26 -12.63 2.10
CA GLU A 417 57.35 -11.77 2.87
C GLU A 417 56.06 -12.51 3.29
N LYS A 418 55.53 -13.41 2.45
CA LYS A 418 54.39 -14.27 2.82
C LYS A 418 54.75 -15.19 3.98
N ALA A 419 55.90 -15.86 3.92
CA ALA A 419 56.33 -16.80 4.95
C ALA A 419 56.68 -16.12 6.29
N ASP A 420 57.10 -14.85 6.24
CA ASP A 420 57.44 -14.06 7.43
C ASP A 420 56.20 -13.50 8.16
N HIS A 421 55.11 -13.25 7.43
CA HIS A 421 53.92 -12.56 7.95
C HIS A 421 52.65 -13.43 8.02
N PHE A 422 52.64 -14.60 7.37
CA PHE A 422 51.54 -15.56 7.37
C PHE A 422 52.08 -16.97 7.65
N ASP A 423 51.18 -17.95 7.80
CA ASP A 423 51.58 -19.35 7.99
C ASP A 423 52.50 -19.78 6.82
N PRO A 424 53.74 -20.24 7.08
CA PRO A 424 54.68 -20.65 6.04
C PRO A 424 54.15 -21.76 5.11
N SER A 425 53.17 -22.55 5.56
CA SER A 425 52.50 -23.56 4.72
C SER A 425 51.60 -22.97 3.63
N LEU A 426 51.31 -21.67 3.69
CA LEU A 426 50.46 -20.94 2.75
C LEU A 426 51.25 -20.08 1.75
N ALA A 427 52.59 -20.14 1.76
CA ALA A 427 53.44 -19.26 0.94
C ALA A 427 53.10 -19.31 -0.56
N ASP A 428 52.71 -20.48 -1.08
CA ASP A 428 52.35 -20.68 -2.49
C ASP A 428 50.84 -20.49 -2.78
N GLN A 429 50.05 -20.10 -1.78
CA GLN A 429 48.60 -19.92 -1.90
C GLN A 429 48.21 -18.44 -1.99
N SER A 430 47.06 -18.17 -2.61
CA SER A 430 46.41 -16.87 -2.52
C SER A 430 45.78 -16.76 -1.14
N ILE A 431 46.14 -15.70 -0.40
CA ILE A 431 45.66 -15.48 0.96
C ILE A 431 44.51 -14.47 0.89
N VAL A 432 43.32 -14.90 1.30
CA VAL A 432 42.20 -13.99 1.51
C VAL A 432 42.38 -13.32 2.86
N LEU A 433 42.22 -12.00 2.92
CA LEU A 433 42.32 -11.20 4.15
C LEU A 433 40.92 -10.88 4.69
N ARG A 434 39.99 -10.60 3.76
CA ARG A 434 38.56 -10.41 3.99
C ARG A 434 37.79 -11.12 2.89
N GLU A 435 36.80 -11.93 3.24
CA GLU A 435 35.92 -12.55 2.25
C GLU A 435 35.06 -11.52 1.50
N ALA A 436 34.42 -11.96 0.41
CA ALA A 436 33.48 -11.12 -0.34
C ALA A 436 32.25 -10.72 0.50
N GLU A 437 31.90 -11.55 1.49
CA GLU A 437 30.73 -11.34 2.33
C GLU A 437 31.01 -10.34 3.46
N GLY A 438 30.01 -9.54 3.80
CA GLY A 438 30.04 -8.59 4.92
C GLY A 438 29.94 -7.13 4.49
N VAL A 439 29.93 -6.23 5.47
CA VAL A 439 29.72 -4.78 5.26
C VAL A 439 30.78 -4.18 4.34
N TYR A 440 30.34 -3.60 3.22
CA TYR A 440 31.17 -2.87 2.27
C TYR A 440 30.48 -1.57 1.87
N LEU A 441 31.23 -0.47 1.83
CA LEU A 441 30.73 0.86 1.46
C LEU A 441 31.45 1.32 0.20
N GLN A 442 30.71 1.53 -0.89
CA GLN A 442 31.26 1.89 -2.19
C GLN A 442 30.49 3.03 -2.83
N THR A 443 31.22 3.97 -3.41
CA THR A 443 30.66 5.00 -4.29
C THR A 443 31.61 5.32 -5.43
N THR A 444 31.07 5.60 -6.61
CA THR A 444 31.83 6.09 -7.77
C THR A 444 31.74 7.61 -7.79
N ASP A 445 32.88 8.32 -7.79
CA ASP A 445 32.93 9.79 -7.82
C ASP A 445 32.18 10.50 -6.66
N GLY A 446 32.05 9.82 -5.52
CA GLY A 446 31.49 10.35 -4.28
C GLY A 446 32.43 10.21 -3.09
N GLY A 447 32.03 10.81 -1.96
CA GLY A 447 32.72 10.67 -0.67
C GLY A 447 31.93 9.79 0.30
N ILE A 448 32.64 9.23 1.27
CA ILE A 448 32.06 8.56 2.43
C ILE A 448 32.27 9.46 3.65
N PHE A 449 31.19 9.82 4.33
CA PHE A 449 31.17 10.69 5.50
C PHE A 449 30.54 9.95 6.67
N MET A 450 31.25 9.90 7.79
CA MET A 450 30.79 9.23 9.01
C MET A 450 30.88 10.20 10.18
N GLU A 451 29.77 10.42 10.86
CA GLU A 451 29.67 11.23 12.07
C GLU A 451 29.02 10.39 13.17
N ALA A 452 29.71 10.24 14.31
CA ALA A 452 29.18 9.53 15.47
C ALA A 452 29.55 10.30 16.74
N LYS A 453 28.73 10.20 17.79
CA LYS A 453 29.07 10.82 19.07
C LYS A 453 30.35 10.20 19.62
N THR A 454 31.31 11.06 19.97
CA THR A 454 32.50 10.62 20.71
C THR A 454 32.06 10.26 22.12
N ILE A 455 32.04 8.96 22.46
CA ILE A 455 32.09 8.55 23.87
C ILE A 455 33.51 8.91 24.33
N LEU A 456 33.68 10.10 24.89
CA LEU A 456 34.85 10.41 25.70
C LEU A 456 34.68 9.59 26.98
N ASP A 457 35.32 8.43 27.04
CA ASP A 457 35.52 7.70 28.30
C ASP A 457 36.10 8.69 29.32
N ASN A 458 35.33 8.98 30.38
CA ASN A 458 35.78 9.71 31.56
C ASN A 458 36.01 8.75 32.71
#